data_AF-A0A6M0K3K1-F1
#
_entry.id   AF-A0A6M0K3K1-F1
#
_cell.length_a   1.000
_cell.length_b   1.000
_cell.length_c   1.000
_cell.angle_alpha   90.00
_cell.angle_beta   90.00
_cell.angle_gamma   90.00
#
_symmetry.space_group_name_H-M   'P 1'
#
loop_
_entity.id
_entity.type
_entity.pdbx_description
1 polymer ?
#
loop_
_entity_poly.entity_id
_entity_poly.type
_entity_poly.pdbx_seq_one_letter_code
_entity_poly.pdbx_strand_id
1 'polypeptide(L)'
;MQTLLQALSLFLIGAGVFFFAVGTLGLIRLPDLFSRLHALTKADNLGLGLVIAGLLPWVADPWTALKLVLIWVLVMVSGATGSHLIAKRALRGDGEDLLE
;
A
#
# COMPACT_ATOMS: atom_id res chain seq x y z
N MET A 1 -10.25 22.75 18.06
CA MET A 1 -9.04 22.28 17.34
C MET A 1 -8.90 20.75 17.39
N GLN A 2 -8.95 20.13 18.57
CA GLN A 2 -8.85 18.66 18.69
C GLN A 2 -9.92 17.88 17.89
N THR A 3 -11.18 18.34 17.90
CA THR A 3 -12.27 17.67 17.15
C THR A 3 -12.03 17.65 15.64
N LEU A 4 -11.45 18.72 15.09
CA LEU A 4 -11.10 18.79 13.67
C LEU A 4 -9.98 17.81 13.32
N LEU A 5 -8.95 17.71 14.15
CA LEU A 5 -7.87 16.73 13.98
C LEU A 5 -8.39 15.30 14.09
N GLN A 6 -9.32 15.02 15.01
CA GLN A 6 -9.98 13.72 15.11
C GLN A 6 -10.75 13.36 13.85
N ALA A 7 -11.57 14.29 13.34
CA ALA A 7 -12.32 14.08 12.11
C ALA A 7 -11.39 13.83 10.91
N LEU A 8 -10.32 14.62 10.79
CA LEU A 8 -9.33 14.47 9.73
C LEU A 8 -8.61 13.12 9.81
N SER A 9 -8.14 12.73 10.99
CA SER A 9 -7.44 11.45 11.18
C SER A 9 -8.36 10.26 10.93
N LEU A 10 -9.61 10.31 11.39
CA LEU A 10 -10.59 9.27 11.10
C LEU A 10 -10.85 9.15 9.61
N PHE A 11 -10.98 10.29 8.91
CA PHE A 11 -11.17 10.32 7.47
C PHE A 11 -9.95 9.73 6.72
N LEU A 12 -8.72 10.14 7.08
CA LEU A 12 -7.49 9.65 6.48
C LEU A 12 -7.31 8.15 6.71
N ILE A 13 -7.44 7.68 7.95
CA ILE A 13 -7.31 6.26 8.29
C ILE A 13 -8.41 5.45 7.60
N GLY A 14 -9.66 5.94 7.63
CA GLY A 14 -10.79 5.28 6.97
C GLY A 14 -10.61 5.17 5.46
N ALA A 15 -10.13 6.22 4.80
CA ALA A 15 -9.78 6.19 3.39
C ALA A 15 -8.60 5.24 3.11
N GLY A 16 -7.60 5.19 3.99
CA GLY A 16 -6.50 4.23 3.89
C GLY A 16 -6.97 2.77 3.97
N VAL A 17 -7.85 2.45 4.92
CA VAL A 17 -8.48 1.12 5.04
C VAL A 17 -9.31 0.80 3.80
N PHE A 18 -10.07 1.76 3.28
CA PHE A 18 -10.81 1.60 2.03
C PHE A 18 -9.88 1.24 0.85
N PHE A 19 -8.72 1.90 0.72
CA PHE A 19 -7.73 1.56 -0.30
C PHE A 19 -7.19 0.14 -0.15
N PHE A 20 -6.92 -0.32 1.07
CA PHE A 20 -6.53 -1.71 1.31
C PHE A 20 -7.62 -2.71 0.95
N ALA A 21 -8.88 -2.41 1.29
CA ALA A 21 -10.02 -3.26 0.95
C ALA A 21 -10.21 -3.37 -0.58
N VAL A 22 -10.18 -2.24 -1.28
CA VAL A 22 -10.28 -2.19 -2.75
C VAL A 22 -9.06 -2.84 -3.42
N GLY A 23 -7.87 -2.66 -2.87
CA GLY A 23 -6.64 -3.31 -3.34
C GLY A 23 -6.72 -4.83 -3.24
N THR A 24 -7.16 -5.34 -2.08
CA THR A 24 -7.37 -6.77 -1.85
C THR A 24 -8.44 -7.32 -2.79
N LEU A 25 -9.54 -6.58 -2.98
CA LEU A 25 -10.59 -6.96 -3.93
C LEU A 25 -10.06 -6.98 -5.37
N GLY A 26 -9.23 -6.00 -5.76
CA GLY A 26 -8.56 -5.95 -7.05
C GLY A 26 -7.63 -7.13 -7.28
N LEU A 27 -6.88 -7.54 -6.25
CA LEU A 27 -6.00 -8.71 -6.30
C LEU A 27 -6.78 -10.01 -6.58
N ILE A 28 -7.96 -10.16 -5.98
CA ILE A 28 -8.80 -11.36 -6.14
C ILE A 28 -9.60 -11.32 -7.45
N ARG A 29 -10.09 -10.14 -7.85
CA ARG A 29 -11.07 -10.00 -8.94
C ARG A 29 -10.45 -9.82 -10.32
N LEU A 30 -9.26 -9.22 -10.41
CA LEU A 30 -8.65 -8.89 -11.71
C LEU A 30 -8.12 -10.17 -12.39
N PRO A 31 -8.35 -10.36 -13.70
CA PRO A 31 -7.91 -11.57 -14.40
C PRO A 31 -6.42 -11.55 -14.74
N ASP A 32 -5.87 -10.36 -15.02
CA ASP A 32 -4.50 -10.17 -15.50
C ASP A 32 -3.52 -9.84 -14.36
N LEU A 33 -2.31 -10.41 -14.42
CA LEU A 33 -1.27 -10.24 -13.40
C LEU A 33 -0.83 -8.78 -13.27
N PHE A 34 -0.61 -8.07 -14.37
CA PHE A 34 -0.17 -6.67 -14.31
C PHE A 34 -1.24 -5.79 -13.69
N SER A 35 -2.50 -6.06 -14.01
CA SER A 35 -3.66 -5.40 -13.41
C SER A 35 -3.74 -5.65 -11.89
N ARG A 36 -3.48 -6.89 -11.43
CA ARG A 36 -3.39 -7.23 -10.00
C ARG A 36 -2.25 -6.48 -9.30
N LEU A 37 -1.06 -6.46 -9.90
CA LEU A 37 0.11 -5.75 -9.37
C LEU A 37 -0.13 -4.24 -9.29
N HIS A 38 -0.80 -3.65 -10.29
CA HIS A 38 -1.18 -2.24 -10.27
C HIS A 38 -2.18 -1.92 -9.15
N ALA A 39 -3.17 -2.78 -8.95
CA ALA A 39 -4.12 -2.61 -7.85
C ALA A 39 -3.43 -2.72 -6.48
N LEU A 40 -2.54 -3.69 -6.31
CA LEU A 40 -1.81 -3.92 -5.06
C LEU A 40 -0.86 -2.75 -4.74
N THR A 41 -0.06 -2.32 -5.71
CA THR A 41 0.88 -1.20 -5.52
C THR A 41 0.17 0.12 -5.20
N LYS A 42 -0.99 0.40 -5.81
CA LYS A 42 -1.82 1.56 -5.43
C LYS A 42 -2.34 1.48 -4.00
N ALA A 43 -2.79 0.29 -3.59
CA ALA A 43 -3.29 0.07 -2.25
C ALA A 43 -2.21 0.24 -1.19
N ASP A 44 -1.01 -0.28 -1.42
CA ASP A 44 0.12 -0.08 -0.51
C ASP A 44 0.59 1.38 -0.48
N ASN A 45 0.76 2.04 -1.64
CA ASN A 45 1.19 3.45 -1.71
C ASN A 45 0.24 4.40 -1.01
N LEU A 46 -1.02 4.38 -1.44
CA LEU A 46 -2.02 5.32 -0.95
C LEU A 46 -2.57 4.85 0.40
N GLY A 47 -2.91 3.58 0.55
CA GLY A 47 -3.47 3.04 1.79
C GLY A 47 -2.56 3.27 2.99
N LEU A 48 -1.31 2.81 2.92
CA LEU A 48 -0.35 3.00 4.01
C LEU A 48 0.00 4.47 4.23
N GLY A 49 0.15 5.25 3.16
CA GLY A 49 0.42 6.68 3.23
C GLY A 49 -0.68 7.45 3.94
N LEU A 50 -1.95 7.17 3.63
CA LEU A 50 -3.10 7.80 4.28
C LEU A 50 -3.23 7.39 5.75
N VAL A 51 -3.00 6.12 6.08
CA VAL A 51 -3.01 5.65 7.48
C VAL A 51 -1.94 6.39 8.30
N ILE A 52 -0.71 6.45 7.79
CA ILE A 52 0.39 7.12 8.49
C ILE A 52 0.15 8.62 8.60
N ALA A 53 -0.34 9.28 7.54
CA ALA A 53 -0.70 10.68 7.58
C ALA A 53 -1.79 10.97 8.64
N GLY A 54 -2.76 10.06 8.80
CA GLY A 54 -3.78 10.15 9.84
C GLY A 54 -3.25 9.93 11.26
N LEU A 55 -2.19 9.14 11.41
CA LEU A 55 -1.51 8.85 12.69
C LEU A 55 -0.53 9.93 13.12
N LEU A 56 0.14 10.62 12.19
CA LEU A 56 1.19 11.61 12.48
C LEU A 56 0.81 12.66 13.55
N PRO A 57 -0.40 13.26 13.54
CA PRO A 57 -0.79 14.24 14.56
C PRO A 57 -0.93 13.68 15.99
N TRP A 58 -1.03 12.36 16.14
CA TRP A 58 -1.23 11.66 17.41
C TRP A 58 0.06 11.12 18.00
N VAL A 59 1.17 11.21 17.27
CA VAL A 59 2.47 10.75 17.72
C VAL A 59 3.08 11.82 18.63
N ALA A 60 3.37 11.44 19.87
CA ALA A 60 3.95 12.35 20.86
C ALA A 60 5.45 12.65 20.62
N ASP A 61 6.16 11.72 19.98
CA ASP A 61 7.62 11.75 19.84
C ASP A 61 8.05 11.86 18.36
N PRO A 62 8.85 12.88 17.98
CA PRO A 62 9.32 13.07 16.61
C PRO A 62 10.09 11.85 16.06
N TRP A 63 10.78 11.12 16.92
CA TRP A 63 11.52 9.92 16.52
C TRP A 63 10.59 8.79 16.08
N THR A 64 9.44 8.66 16.74
CA THR A 64 8.37 7.75 16.35
C THR A 64 7.72 8.16 15.02
N ALA A 65 7.51 9.45 14.79
CA ALA A 65 6.99 9.96 13.52
C ALA A 65 7.94 9.65 12.35
N LEU A 66 9.25 9.84 12.55
CA LEU A 66 10.28 9.48 11.57
C LEU A 66 10.27 7.99 11.25
N LYS A 67 10.13 7.12 12.27
CA LYS A 67 10.02 5.66 12.06
C LYS A 67 8.81 5.30 11.20
N LEU A 68 7.66 5.92 11.41
CA LEU A 68 6.47 5.67 10.58
C LEU A 68 6.73 6.03 9.12
N VAL A 69 7.29 7.21 8.86
CA VAL A 69 7.66 7.63 7.49
C VAL A 69 8.70 6.68 6.88
N LEU A 70 9.68 6.22 7.66
CA LEU A 70 10.68 5.27 7.21
C LEU A 70 10.05 3.91 6.86
N ILE A 71 9.12 3.41 7.67
CA ILE A 71 8.37 2.19 7.39
C ILE A 71 7.58 2.35 6.09
N TRP A 72 6.91 3.49 5.89
CA TRP A 72 6.19 3.76 4.65
C TRP A 72 7.12 3.64 3.44
N VAL A 73 8.23 4.38 3.42
CA VAL A 73 9.20 4.35 2.32
C VAL A 73 9.76 2.96 2.10
N LEU A 74 10.10 2.23 3.16
CA LEU A 74 10.63 0.88 3.06
C LEU A 74 9.62 -0.08 2.42
N VAL A 75 8.34 0.02 2.79
CA VAL A 75 7.26 -0.75 2.17
C VAL A 75 7.12 -0.39 0.69
N MET A 76 7.24 0.89 0.31
CA MET A 76 7.20 1.31 -1.10
C MET A 76 8.32 0.67 -1.90
N VAL A 77 9.55 0.74 -1.40
CA VAL A 77 10.73 0.19 -2.07
C VAL A 77 10.61 -1.33 -2.19
N SER A 78 10.20 -2.01 -1.11
CA SER A 78 9.98 -3.45 -1.10
C SER A 78 8.89 -3.86 -2.10
N GLY A 79 7.74 -3.19 -2.09
CA GLY A 79 6.63 -3.45 -3.01
C GLY A 79 6.97 -3.16 -4.46
N ALA A 80 7.68 -2.06 -4.74
CA ALA A 80 8.16 -1.73 -6.09
C ALA A 80 9.16 -2.77 -6.61
N THR A 81 10.10 -3.20 -5.77
CA THR A 81 11.08 -4.23 -6.14
C THR A 81 10.39 -5.58 -6.37
N GLY A 82 9.48 -5.98 -5.47
CA GLY A 82 8.71 -7.22 -5.59
C GLY A 82 7.85 -7.25 -6.85
N SER A 83 7.07 -6.20 -7.10
CA SER A 83 6.23 -6.09 -8.30
C SER A 83 7.07 -6.08 -9.59
N HIS A 84 8.22 -5.41 -9.61
CA HIS A 84 9.13 -5.42 -10.76
C HIS A 84 9.70 -6.80 -11.04
N LEU A 85 10.10 -7.55 -10.01
CA LEU A 85 10.60 -8.93 -10.17
C LEU A 85 9.51 -9.87 -10.67
N ILE A 86 8.29 -9.77 -10.13
CA ILE A 86 7.14 -10.58 -10.57
C ILE A 86 6.78 -10.25 -12.02
N ALA A 87 6.67 -8.97 -12.37
CA ALA A 87 6.38 -8.52 -13.73
C ALA A 87 7.45 -9.00 -14.72
N LYS A 88 8.74 -8.89 -14.35
CA LYS A 88 9.86 -9.34 -15.19
C LYS A 88 9.85 -10.85 -15.43
N ARG A 89 9.48 -11.66 -14.43
CA ARG A 89 9.33 -13.11 -14.59
C ARG A 89 8.16 -13.46 -15.49
N ALA A 90 7.01 -12.82 -15.29
CA ALA A 90 5.84 -13.04 -16.14
C ALA A 90 6.08 -12.67 -17.61
N LEU A 91 6.82 -11.58 -17.87
CA LEU A 91 7.21 -11.20 -19.24
C LEU A 91 8.18 -12.17 -19.91
N ARG A 92 8.88 -13.01 -19.14
CA ARG A 92 9.86 -13.97 -19.68
C ARG A 92 9.26 -15.33 -20.04
N GLY A 93 7.99 -15.60 -19.73
CA GLY A 93 7.35 -16.89 -19.99
C GLY A 93 7.54 -17.95 -18.89
N ASP A 94 8.44 -17.74 -17.93
CA ASP A 94 8.73 -18.67 -16.81
C ASP A 94 7.52 -19.00 -15.90
N GLY A 95 6.37 -18.37 -16.11
CA GLY A 95 5.14 -18.61 -15.34
C GLY A 95 4.22 -19.68 -15.91
N GLU A 96 4.40 -20.07 -17.18
CA GLU A 96 3.60 -21.11 -17.85
C GLU A 96 4.26 -22.50 -17.73
N ASP A 97 5.58 -22.56 -17.58
CA ASP A 97 6.35 -23.81 -17.54
C ASP A 97 6.24 -24.63 -16.23
N LEU A 98 5.48 -24.16 -15.23
CA LEU A 98 5.27 -24.88 -13.96
C LEU A 98 3.93 -25.60 -13.85
N LEU A 99 3.07 -25.50 -14.87
CA LEU A 99 1.76 -26.16 -14.91
C LEU A 99 1.66 -27.28 -15.96
N GLU A 100 2.75 -27.61 -16.67
CA GLU A 100 2.88 -28.81 -17.50
C GLU A 100 3.75 -29.89 -16.84
#